data_AF-A0A5K0Y5H2-F1
#
_entry.id   AF-A0A5K0Y5H2-F1
#
_cell.length_a   1.000
_cell.length_b   1.000
_cell.length_c   1.000
_cell.angle_alpha   90.00
_cell.angle_beta   90.00
_cell.angle_gamma   90.00
#
_symmetry.space_group_name_H-M   'P 1'
#
loop_
_entity.id
_entity.type
_entity.pdbx_description
1 polymer ?
#
loop_
_entity_poly.entity_id
_entity_poly.type
_entity_poly.pdbx_seq_one_letter_code
_entity_poly.pdbx_strand_id
1 'polypeptide(L)' 'PYNVLSNWNANISFYVWNELSCSRGSQRVVALNLSGKALE' A
#
# COMPACT_ATOMS: atom_id res chain seq x y z
N PRO A 1 5.59 -13.56 -2.82
CA PRO A 1 4.32 -12.89 -3.15
C PRO A 1 4.51 -12.02 -4.39
N TYR A 2 4.10 -12.58 -5.53
CA TYR A 2 4.07 -11.92 -6.83
C TYR A 2 2.82 -11.02 -6.88
N ASN A 3 2.96 -9.85 -7.49
CA ASN A 3 1.92 -8.84 -7.62
C ASN A 3 1.44 -8.20 -6.30
N VAL A 4 2.38 -7.65 -5.52
CA VAL A 4 2.07 -6.96 -4.25
C VAL A 4 1.17 -5.72 -4.42
N LEU A 5 1.13 -5.15 -5.63
CA LEU A 5 0.32 -3.98 -5.98
C LEU A 5 -1.09 -4.32 -6.48
N SER A 6 -1.47 -5.61 -6.57
CA SER A 6 -2.78 -6.02 -7.11
C SER A 6 -4.00 -5.44 -6.38
N ASN A 7 -3.84 -5.04 -5.12
CA ASN A 7 -4.90 -4.41 -4.31
C ASN A 7 -4.88 -2.86 -4.39
N TRP A 8 -3.93 -2.27 -5.10
CA TRP A 8 -3.85 -0.82 -5.23
C TRP A 8 -4.83 -0.38 -6.31
N ASN A 9 -5.92 0.23 -5.89
CA ASN A 9 -7.01 0.61 -6.78
C ASN A 9 -7.54 1.98 -6.39
N ALA A 10 -7.67 2.89 -7.38
CA ALA A 10 -8.17 4.25 -7.14
C ALA A 10 -9.64 4.30 -6.71
N ASN A 11 -10.40 3.21 -6.90
CA ASN A 11 -11.79 3.08 -6.44
C ASN A 11 -11.90 2.71 -4.95
N ILE A 12 -10.80 2.32 -4.28
CA ILE A 12 -10.79 1.97 -2.86
C ILE A 12 -9.83 2.85 -2.08
N SER A 13 -10.12 3.07 -0.79
CA SER A 13 -9.27 3.91 0.05
C SER A 13 -7.86 3.34 0.20
N PHE A 14 -6.84 4.21 0.14
CA PHE A 14 -5.44 3.83 0.38
C PHE A 14 -5.21 3.21 1.78
N TYR A 15 -6.14 3.42 2.72
CA TYR A 15 -6.13 2.78 4.03
C TYR A 15 -6.18 1.26 3.99
N VAL A 16 -6.72 0.67 2.93
CA VAL A 16 -6.82 -0.79 2.76
C VAL A 16 -5.81 -1.34 1.78
N TRP A 17 -4.92 -0.51 1.22
CA TRP A 17 -3.89 -0.97 0.30
C TRP A 17 -2.81 -1.76 1.06
N ASN A 18 -2.33 -2.84 0.46
CA ASN A 18 -1.28 -3.67 1.04
C ASN A 18 0.07 -2.95 1.02
N GLU A 19 0.93 -3.26 2.00
CA GLU A 19 2.31 -2.74 2.14
C GLU A 19 2.47 -1.23 2.34
N LEU A 20 1.36 -0.52 2.57
CA LEU A 20 1.35 0.90 2.90
C LEU A 20 1.05 1.10 4.38
N SER A 21 1.74 2.06 4.98
CA SER A 21 1.48 2.51 6.34
C SER A 21 0.90 3.92 6.31
N CYS A 22 -0.20 4.11 7.03
CA CYS A 22 -0.90 5.39 7.12
C CYS A 22 -0.74 6.01 8.50
N SER A 23 -0.48 7.32 8.55
CA SER A 23 -0.61 8.09 9.79
C SER A 23 -2.08 8.26 10.15
N ARG A 24 -2.47 7.79 11.35
CA ARG A 24 -3.86 7.85 11.83
C ARG A 24 -4.36 9.28 12.05
N GLY A 25 -3.47 10.23 12.36
CA GLY A 25 -3.86 11.62 12.68
C GLY A 25 -3.97 12.53 11.45
N SER A 26 -3.20 12.26 10.39
CA SER A 26 -3.13 13.13 9.21
C SER A 26 -3.75 12.52 7.96
N GLN A 27 -4.15 11.25 8.00
CA GLN A 27 -4.65 10.49 6.84
C GLN A 27 -3.69 10.59 5.65
N ARG A 28 -2.39 10.41 5.92
CA ARG A 28 -1.31 10.45 4.92
C ARG A 28 -0.55 9.14 4.93
N VAL A 29 -0.13 8.70 3.75
CA VAL A 29 0.86 7.63 3.61
C VAL A 29 2.18 8.13 4.20
N VAL A 30 2.77 7.34 5.10
CA VAL A 30 4.04 7.67 5.76
C VAL A 30 5.16 6.67 5.45
N ALA A 31 4.80 5.46 5.01
CA ALA A 31 5.78 4.49 4.55
C ALA A 31 5.16 3.55 3.52
N LEU A 32 6.00 3.11 2.60
CA LEU A 32 5.74 2.08 1.60
C LEU A 32 6.89 1.08 1.69
N ASN A 33 6.59 -0.19 2.00
CA ASN A 33 7.62 -1.22 2.10
C ASN A 33 7.46 -2.28 1.01
N LEU A 34 8.32 -2.21 0.01
CA LEU A 34 8.34 -3.16 -1.12
C LEU A 34 9.55 -4.09 -1.09
N SER A 35 10.30 -4.11 0.03
CA SER A 35 11.54 -4.88 0.13
C SER A 35 11.28 -6.38 -0.06
N GLY A 36 11.98 -6.99 -1.02
CA GLY A 36 11.85 -8.41 -1.34
C GLY A 36 10.51 -8.81 -1.99
N LYS A 37 9.71 -7.85 -2.45
CA LYS A 37 8.44 -8.11 -3.16
C LYS A 37 8.64 -7.98 -4.67
N ALA A 38 7.97 -8.84 -5.43
CA ALA A 38 7.85 -8.67 -6.87
C ALA A 38 6.60 -7.82 -7.18
N LEU A 39 6.78 -6.83 -8.05
CA LEU A 39 5.71 -5.93 -8.50
C LEU A 39 4.85 -6.58 -9.60
N GLU A 40 5.42 -7.56 -10.31
CA GLU A 40 4.83 -8.34 -11.41
C GLU A 40 5.23 -9.81 -11.28
#